data_AF-A0A847H833-F1
#
_entry.id   AF-A0A847H833-F1
#
_cell.length_a   1.000
_cell.length_b   1.000
_cell.length_c   1.000
_cell.angle_alpha   90.00
_cell.angle_beta   90.00
_cell.angle_gamma   90.00
#
_symmetry.space_group_name_H-M   'P 1'
#
loop_
_entity.id
_entity.type
_entity.pdbx_description
1 polymer ?
#
loop_
_entity_poly.entity_id
_entity_poly.type
_entity_poly.pdbx_seq_one_letter_code
_entity_poly.pdbx_strand_id
1 'polypeptide(L)' 'MKDKLFLMIPGPTPIPERVLLALARHPMGHRSGEFSAIVREVEESLKWIFQTQ' A
#
# COMPACT_ATOMS: atom_id res chain seq x y z
N MET A 1 8.87 -10.19 -21.10
CA MET A 1 7.64 -10.16 -20.28
C MET A 1 7.19 -11.58 -20.04
N LYS A 2 7.88 -12.30 -19.16
CA LYS A 2 7.44 -13.58 -18.60
C LYS A 2 7.39 -13.34 -17.09
N ASP A 3 6.45 -14.00 -16.41
CA ASP A 3 6.48 -14.23 -14.96
C ASP A 3 5.81 -13.23 -13.99
N LYS A 4 4.75 -12.50 -14.39
CA LYS A 4 3.73 -12.17 -13.37
C LYS A 4 2.87 -13.42 -13.18
N LEU A 5 3.02 -14.10 -12.05
CA LEU A 5 2.21 -15.25 -11.65
C LEU A 5 0.74 -14.83 -11.68
N PHE A 6 0.01 -15.12 -12.77
CA PHE A 6 -1.42 -14.82 -12.83
C PHE A 6 -2.15 -15.83 -11.95
N LEU A 7 -2.57 -15.38 -10.77
CA LEU A 7 -3.40 -16.14 -9.86
C LEU A 7 -4.84 -16.14 -10.40
N MET A 8 -5.27 -17.25 -10.99
CA MET A 8 -6.63 -17.45 -11.53
C MET A 8 -7.61 -17.95 -10.44
N ILE A 9 -7.51 -17.36 -9.26
CA ILE A 9 -8.34 -17.63 -8.06
C ILE A 9 -8.89 -16.29 -7.54
N PRO A 10 -9.99 -16.24 -6.77
CA PRO A 10 -10.63 -14.98 -6.36
C PRO A 10 -9.79 -14.11 -5.39
N GLY A 11 -8.56 -14.53 -5.07
CA GLY A 11 -7.63 -13.85 -4.18
C GLY A 11 -6.69 -14.86 -3.52
N PRO A 12 -5.44 -14.47 -3.19
CA PRO A 12 -4.81 -13.15 -3.42
C PRO A 12 -4.54 -12.87 -4.90
N THR A 13 -4.19 -11.62 -5.22
CA THR A 13 -3.81 -11.20 -6.58
C THR A 13 -2.34 -10.74 -6.62
N PRO A 14 -1.70 -10.70 -7.80
CA PRO A 14 -0.33 -10.19 -7.91
C PRO A 14 -0.24 -8.74 -7.46
N ILE A 15 0.66 -8.49 -6.51
CA ILE A 15 0.88 -7.14 -5.96
C ILE A 15 1.70 -6.32 -6.97
N PRO A 16 1.32 -5.06 -7.28
CA PRO A 16 2.12 -4.19 -8.13
C PRO A 16 3.55 -4.01 -7.59
N GLU A 17 4.56 -4.01 -8.48
CA GLU A 17 5.98 -3.95 -8.09
C GLU A 17 6.32 -2.75 -7.20
N ARG A 18 5.74 -1.58 -7.46
CA ARG A 18 5.92 -0.38 -6.61
C ARG A 18 5.51 -0.62 -5.15
N VAL A 19 4.52 -1.47 -4.90
CA VAL A 19 4.03 -1.79 -3.55
C VAL A 19 4.98 -2.78 -2.88
N LEU A 20 5.49 -3.76 -3.63
CA LEU A 20 6.52 -4.69 -3.13
C LEU A 20 7.80 -3.93 -2.72
N LEU A 21 8.23 -2.96 -3.53
CA LEU A 21 9.37 -2.10 -3.22
C LEU A 21 9.11 -1.23 -1.98
N ALA A 22 7.89 -0.72 -1.80
CA ALA A 22 7.52 0.02 -0.59
C ALA A 22 7.55 -0.87 0.66
N LEU A 23 7.07 -2.12 0.56
CA LEU A 23 7.12 -3.11 1.65
C LEU A 23 8.54 -3.56 2.01
N ALA A 24 9.49 -3.46 1.07
CA ALA A 24 10.90 -3.79 1.29
C ALA A 24 11.69 -2.71 2.07
N ARG A 25 11.08 -1.55 2.36
CA ARG A 25 11.72 -0.48 3.14
C ARG A 25 11.94 -0.93 4.59
N HIS A 26 12.98 -0.38 5.23
CA HIS A 26 13.22 -0.64 6.65
C HIS A 26 12.04 -0.20 7.52
N PRO A 27 11.69 -0.97 8.57
CA PRO A 27 10.66 -0.57 9.50
C PRO A 27 10.95 0.78 10.12
N MET A 28 9.89 1.55 10.33
CA MET A 28 9.93 2.87 10.94
C MET A 28 9.23 2.86 12.31
N GLY A 29 9.61 3.78 13.19
CA GLY A 29 8.98 3.90 14.50
C GLY A 29 7.53 4.37 14.39
N HIS A 30 6.61 3.66 15.05
CA HIS A 30 5.16 3.96 15.03
C HIS A 30 4.77 5.32 15.65
N ARG A 31 5.69 5.99 16.36
CA ARG A 31 5.50 7.36 16.91
C ARG A 31 6.34 8.42 16.19
N SER A 32 7.00 8.04 15.09
CA SER A 32 7.81 8.98 14.32
C SER A 32 6.93 9.96 13.55
N GLY A 33 7.45 11.16 13.27
CA GLY A 33 6.77 12.13 12.42
C GLY A 33 6.53 11.60 11.00
N GLU A 34 7.46 10.79 10.47
CA GLU A 34 7.32 10.15 9.16
C GLU A 34 6.12 9.20 9.13
N PHE A 35 5.94 8.38 10.17
CA PHE A 35 4.79 7.47 10.26
C PHE A 35 3.47 8.24 10.33
N SER A 36 3.40 9.27 11.17
CA SER A 36 2.22 10.13 11.30
C SER A 36 1.84 10.81 9.97
N ALA A 37 2.83 11.23 9.17
CA ALA A 37 2.59 11.82 7.86
C ALA A 37 1.98 10.81 6.89
N ILE A 38 2.49 9.57 6.85
CA ILE A 38 1.96 8.48 6.02
C ILE A 38 0.52 8.16 6.41
N VAL A 39 0.23 8.03 7.71
CA VAL A 39 -1.12 7.73 8.20
C VAL A 39 -2.11 8.82 7.76
N ARG A 40 -1.73 10.09 7.88
CA ARG A 40 -2.58 11.21 7.46
C ARG A 40 -2.85 11.19 5.95
N GLU A 41 -1.83 10.92 5.13
CA GLU A 41 -1.99 10.79 3.68
C GLU A 41 -2.95 9.65 3.30
N VAL A 42 -2.80 8.50 3.97
CA VAL A 42 -3.69 7.35 3.77
C VAL A 42 -5.11 7.68 4.20
N GLU A 43 -5.32 8.32 5.35
CA GLU A 43 -6.65 8.71 5.83
C GLU A 43 -7.37 9.61 4.83
N GLU A 44 -6.72 10.67 4.34
CA GLU A 44 -7.30 11.57 3.34
C GLU A 44 -7.61 10.87 2.02
N SER A 45 -6.72 9.98 1.58
CA SER A 45 -6.92 9.17 0.38
C SER A 45 -8.13 8.23 0.54
N LEU A 46 -8.32 7.64 1.72
CA LEU A 46 -9.46 6.78 2.01
C LEU A 46 -10.77 7.58 2.02
N LYS A 47 -10.79 8.78 2.59
CA LYS A 47 -11.98 9.65 2.55
C LYS A 47 -12.36 9.99 1.11
N TRP A 48 -11.39 10.27 0.25
CA TRP A 48 -11.63 10.44 -1.19
C TRP A 48 -12.12 9.14 -1.86
N ILE A 49 -11.50 7.99 -1.62
CA ILE A 49 -11.93 6.70 -2.23
C ILE A 49 -13.37 6.35 -1.85
N PHE A 50 -13.70 6.49 -0.57
CA PHE A 50 -15.01 6.12 -0.02
C PHE A 50 -16.03 7.26 -0.10
N GLN A 51 -15.66 8.42 -0.65
CA GLN A 51 -16.54 9.59 -0.84
C GLN A 51 -17.21 10.03 0.47
N THR A 52 -16.45 10.03 1.57
CA THR A 52 -16.93 10.47 2.89
C THR A 52 -16.62 11.94 3.16
N GLN A 53 -16.06 12.63 2.17
CA GLN A 53 -15.79 14.06 2.11
C GLN A 53 -15.96 14.55 0.68
#